data_AF-A0A1C3NW89-F1
#
_entry.id   AF-A0A1C3NW89-F1
#
_cell.length_a   1.000
_cell.length_b   1.000
_cell.length_c   1.000
_cell.angle_alpha   90.00
_cell.angle_beta   90.00
_cell.angle_gamma   90.00
#
_symmetry.space_group_name_H-M   'P 1'
#
loop_
_entity.id
_entity.type
_entity.pdbx_description
1 polymer ?
#
loop_
_entity_poly.entity_id
_entity_poly.type
_entity_poly.pdbx_seq_one_letter_code
_entity_poly.pdbx_strand_id
1 'polypeptide(L)' 'MMDHKVTRLPVIENNQLVGMISESDLARNLPEEKLGQLVEAIKSGPADRSS' A
#
# COMPACT_ATOMS: atom_id res chain seq x y z
N MET A 1 -9.12 16.69 1.99
CA MET A 1 -7.92 15.96 1.56
C MET A 1 -8.36 14.57 1.14
N MET A 2 -8.65 14.41 -0.15
CA MET A 2 -9.06 13.16 -0.80
C MET A 2 -8.07 12.90 -1.93
N ASP A 3 -6.78 12.97 -1.61
CA ASP A 3 -5.73 13.01 -2.62
C ASP A 3 -5.13 11.63 -2.77
N HIS A 4 -5.22 11.12 -4.01
CA HIS A 4 -4.82 9.81 -4.48
C HIS A 4 -5.84 8.69 -4.18
N LYS A 5 -6.84 8.56 -5.07
CA LYS A 5 -7.62 7.32 -5.25
C LYS A 5 -6.69 6.23 -5.80
N VAL A 6 -5.76 5.74 -4.97
CA VAL A 6 -4.83 4.69 -5.32
C VAL A 6 -5.55 3.35 -5.18
N THR A 7 -6.10 2.84 -6.27
CA THR A 7 -6.70 1.50 -6.30
C THR A 7 -5.66 0.38 -6.38
N ARG A 8 -4.39 0.73 -6.62
CA ARG A 8 -3.27 -0.20 -6.83
C ARG A 8 -1.95 0.38 -6.32
N LEU A 9 -1.19 -0.43 -5.60
CA LEU A 9 0.08 -0.09 -5.01
C LEU A 9 1.24 -0.68 -5.84
N PRO A 10 2.26 0.11 -6.20
CA PRO A 10 3.47 -0.40 -6.85
C PRO A 10 4.34 -1.19 -5.86
N VAL A 11 4.87 -2.34 -6.30
CA VAL A 11 5.85 -3.14 -5.55
C VAL A 11 7.24 -2.78 -6.07
N ILE A 12 8.08 -2.24 -5.19
CA ILE A 12 9.44 -1.81 -5.52
C ILE A 12 10.44 -2.76 -4.85
N GLU A 13 11.39 -3.27 -5.63
CA GLU A 13 12.55 -4.03 -5.14
C GLU A 13 13.82 -3.41 -5.74
N ASN A 14 14.85 -3.16 -4.92
CA ASN A 14 16.10 -2.55 -5.37
C ASN A 14 15.92 -1.28 -6.22
N ASN A 15 15.01 -0.39 -5.80
CA ASN A 15 14.64 0.83 -6.53
C ASN A 15 14.01 0.60 -7.92
N GLN A 16 13.61 -0.63 -8.26
CA GLN A 16 12.92 -0.97 -9.50
C GLN A 16 11.49 -1.41 -9.24
N LEU A 17 10.57 -0.98 -10.11
CA LEU A 17 9.18 -1.45 -10.09
C LEU A 17 9.13 -2.89 -10.58
N VAL A 18 8.81 -3.82 -9.68
CA VAL A 18 8.72 -5.26 -9.99
C VAL A 18 7.29 -5.76 -10.14
N GLY A 19 6.30 -4.96 -9.74
CA GLY A 19 4.89 -5.34 -9.89
C GLY A 19 3.90 -4.30 -9.38
N MET A 20 2.62 -4.64 -9.46
CA MET A 20 1.52 -3.86 -8.91
C MET A 20 0.54 -4.79 -8.20
N ILE A 21 0.00 -4.35 -7.07
CA ILE A 21 -1.01 -5.08 -6.29
C ILE A 21 -2.24 -4.20 -6.14
N SER A 22 -3.43 -4.74 -6.41
CA SER A 22 -4.69 -4.01 -6.24
C SER A 22 -5.33 -4.30 -4.88
N GLU A 23 -6.23 -3.42 -4.44
CA GLU A 23 -7.03 -3.66 -3.22
C GLU A 23 -7.81 -4.99 -3.30
N SER A 24 -8.33 -5.35 -4.48
CA SER A 24 -9.02 -6.63 -4.69
C SER A 24 -8.10 -7.84 -4.55
N ASP A 25 -6.81 -7.71 -4.88
CA ASP A 25 -5.84 -8.80 -4.71
C ASP A 25 -5.56 -9.04 -3.23
N LEU A 26 -5.45 -7.95 -2.46
CA LEU A 26 -5.30 -7.98 -1.00
C LEU A 26 -6.53 -8.58 -0.31
N ALA A 27 -7.73 -8.16 -0.71
CA ALA A 27 -8.99 -8.66 -0.14
C ALA A 27 -9.20 -10.17 -0.37
N ARG A 28 -8.63 -10.74 -1.44
CA ARG A 28 -8.78 -12.16 -1.78
C ARG A 28 -7.73 -13.06 -1.15
N ASN A 29 -6.57 -12.53 -0.76
CA ASN A 29 -5.41 -13.34 -0.38
C ASN A 29 -4.86 -13.04 1.01
N LEU A 30 -5.31 -11.99 1.70
CA LEU A 30 -4.90 -11.70 3.08
C LEU A 30 -6.05 -11.88 4.09
N PRO A 31 -5.78 -12.49 5.26
CA PRO A 31 -6.71 -12.41 6.40
C PRO A 31 -6.82 -10.95 6.87
N GLU A 32 -8.02 -10.54 7.31
CA GLU A 32 -8.39 -9.16 7.65
C GLU A 32 -7.40 -8.47 8.62
N GLU A 33 -6.84 -9.22 9.57
CA GLU A 33 -5.85 -8.74 10.53
C GLU A 33 -4.58 -8.21 9.85
N LYS A 34 -4.09 -8.87 8.80
CA LYS A 34 -2.88 -8.46 8.08
C LYS A 34 -3.13 -7.29 7.14
N LEU A 35 -4.36 -7.15 6.65
CA LEU A 35 -4.75 -6.04 5.78
C LEU A 35 -4.73 -4.71 6.54
N GLY A 36 -5.28 -4.68 7.76
CA GLY A 36 -5.27 -3.48 8.60
C GLY A 36 -3.86 -2.96 8.88
N GLN A 37 -2.93 -3.85 9.23
CA GLN A 37 -1.53 -3.49 9.49
C GLN A 37 -0.82 -2.93 8.26
N LEU A 38 -1.09 -3.49 7.08
CA LEU A 38 -0.52 -3.01 5.82
C LEU A 38 -1.03 -1.60 5.47
N VAL A 39 -2.33 -1.36 5.62
CA VAL A 39 -2.95 -0.05 5.33
C VAL A 39 -2.37 1.03 6.24
N GLU A 40 -2.21 0.74 7.53
CA GLU A 40 -1.61 1.68 8.49
C GLU A 40 -0.13 1.96 8.17
N ALA A 41 0.62 0.93 7.74
CA ALA A 41 2.01 1.08 7.33
C ALA A 41 2.16 1.95 6.06
N ILE A 42 1.22 1.86 5.11
CA ILE A 42 1.22 2.68 3.88
C ILE A 42 0.85 4.13 4.19
N LYS A 43 -0.18 4.37 5.02
CA LYS A 43 -0.56 5.72 5.46
C LYS A 43 0.58 6.43 6.18
N SER A 44 1.31 5.69 7.01
CA SER A 44 2.48 6.19 7.77
C SER A 44 3.75 6.23 6.92
N GLY A 45 3.63 6.18 5.58
CA GLY A 45 4.75 6.11 4.65
C GLY A 45 5.81 7.20 4.89
N PRO A 46 7.04 7.03 4.36
CA PRO A 46 8.17 7.93 4.63
C PRO A 46 7.94 9.40 4.22
N ALA A 47 6.88 9.69 3.45
CA ALA A 47 6.46 11.05 3.11
C ALA A 47 5.84 11.82 4.30
N ASP A 48 5.30 11.11 5.30
CA ASP A 48 4.69 11.69 6.50
C ASP A 48 5.72 12.02 7.60
N ARG A 49 7.01 11.71 7.39
CA ARG A 49 8.10 12.09 8.32
C ARG A 49 8.69 13.48 8.03
N SER A 50 8.04 14.25 7.17
CA SER A 50 8.39 15.62 6.83
C SER A 50 7.24 16.57 7.19
N SER A 51 6.91 16.65 8.48
CA SER A 51 6.30 17.82 9.14
C SER A 51 6.58 17.77 10.63
#